data_AF-A0AA51NEC9-F1
#
_entry.id   AF-A0AA51NEC9-F1
#
_cell.length_a   1.000
_cell.length_b   1.000
_cell.length_c   1.000
_cell.angle_alpha   90.00
_cell.angle_beta   90.00
_cell.angle_gamma   90.00
#
_symmetry.space_group_name_H-M   'P 1'
#
loop_
_entity.id
_entity.type
_entity.pdbx_description
1 polymer ?
#
loop_
_entity_poly.entity_id
_entity_poly.type
_entity_poly.pdbx_seq_one_letter_code
_entity_poly.pdbx_strand_id
1 'polypeptide(L)' 'MICYLYKPIFLAGYKEISTEYKTPIIELPDKKRIWVLKYEIKYKKR' A
#
# COMPACT_ATOMS: atom_id res chain seq x y z
N MET A 1 -0.85 -17.41 7.10
CA MET A 1 -0.81 -16.36 6.06
C MET A 1 -1.54 -15.10 6.55
N ILE A 2 -1.13 -14.50 7.69
CA ILE A 2 -1.82 -13.33 8.30
C ILE A 2 -0.81 -12.28 8.84
N CYS A 3 0.49 -12.60 8.94
CA CYS A 3 1.47 -11.80 9.70
C CYS A 3 1.91 -10.46 9.09
N TYR A 4 1.33 -10.02 7.97
CA TYR A 4 1.74 -8.78 7.30
C TYR A 4 0.81 -7.59 7.59
N LEU A 5 -0.37 -7.81 8.18
CA LEU A 5 -1.38 -6.76 8.41
C LEU A 5 -0.96 -5.70 9.45
N TYR A 6 0.02 -6.00 10.31
CA TYR A 6 0.45 -5.11 11.40
C TYR A 6 1.92 -4.68 11.33
N LYS A 7 2.65 -5.08 10.28
CA LYS A 7 4.04 -4.64 10.11
C LYS A 7 4.06 -3.24 9.49
N PRO A 8 5.06 -2.40 9.83
CA PRO A 8 5.23 -1.11 9.19
C PRO A 8 5.33 -1.31 7.69
N ILE A 9 4.34 -0.78 6.98
CA ILE A 9 4.24 -0.86 5.53
C ILE A 9 4.82 0.44 4.98
N PHE A 10 5.72 0.35 4.02
CA PHE A 10 6.33 1.54 3.42
C PHE A 10 5.54 1.95 2.18
N LEU A 11 5.10 3.21 2.12
CA LEU A 11 4.54 3.77 0.90
C LEU A 11 5.69 3.97 -0.10
N ALA A 12 5.75 3.11 -1.11
CA ALA A 12 6.81 3.14 -2.13
C ALA A 12 6.47 4.08 -3.29
N GLY A 13 5.19 4.41 -3.48
CA GLY A 13 4.74 5.35 -4.50
C GLY A 13 3.28 5.18 -4.86
N TYR A 14 2.92 5.65 -6.05
CA TYR A 14 1.58 5.55 -6.59
C TYR A 14 1.65 5.05 -8.04
N LYS A 15 0.73 4.16 -8.41
CA LYS A 15 0.52 3.76 -9.79
C LYS A 15 -0.75 4.41 -10.32
N GLU A 16 -0.64 5.07 -11.46
CA GLU A 16 -1.80 5.57 -12.20
C GLU A 16 -2.48 4.39 -12.90
N ILE A 17 -3.78 4.22 -12.66
CA ILE A 17 -4.63 3.20 -13.29
C ILE A 17 -5.52 3.85 -14.34
N SER A 18 -5.97 5.08 -14.08
CA SER A 18 -6.65 5.94 -15.03
C SER A 18 -6.27 7.39 -14.74
N THR A 19 -6.63 8.30 -15.66
CA THR A 19 -6.39 9.74 -15.51
C THR A 19 -6.89 10.30 -14.17
N GLU A 20 -7.95 9.72 -13.62
CA GLU A 20 -8.58 10.16 -12.36
C GLU A 20 -8.24 9.26 -11.16
N TYR A 21 -7.65 8.08 -11.39
CA TYR A 21 -7.43 7.08 -10.35
C TYR A 21 -5.97 6.67 -10.22
N LYS A 22 -5.43 6.90 -9.01
CA LYS A 22 -4.09 6.45 -8.61
C LYS A 22 -4.20 5.53 -7.41
N THR A 23 -3.55 4.38 -7.50
CA THR A 23 -3.49 3.39 -6.42
C THR A 23 -2.14 3.47 -5.71
N PRO A 24 -2.09 3.49 -4.37
CA PRO A 24 -0.84 3.42 -3.65
C PRO A 24 -0.14 2.07 -3.90
N ILE A 25 1.18 2.14 -4.01
CA ILE A 25 2.08 0.99 -4.03
C ILE A 25 2.71 0.91 -2.65
N ILE A 26 2.50 -0.20 -1.98
CA ILE A 26 3.13 -0.46 -0.69
C ILE A 26 4.23 -1.50 -0.84
N GLU A 27 5.35 -1.26 -0.18
CA GLU A 27 6.43 -2.22 -0.02
C GLU A 27 6.29 -2.90 1.34
N LEU A 28 6.20 -4.23 1.27
CA LEU A 28 6.17 -5.10 2.42
C LEU A 28 7.59 -5.31 2.96
N PRO A 29 7.75 -5.74 4.23
CA PRO A 29 9.06 -6.00 4.83
C PRO A 29 9.92 -7.03 4.06
N ASP A 30 9.28 -7.87 3.25
CA ASP A 30 9.93 -8.87 2.38
C ASP A 30 10.41 -8.27 1.04
N LYS A 31 10.44 -6.93 0.91
CA LYS A 31 10.72 -6.18 -0.33
C LYS A 31 9.72 -6.44 -1.47
N LYS A 32 8.70 -7.25 -1.23
CA LYS A 32 7.58 -7.44 -2.16
C LYS A 32 6.74 -6.17 -2.23
N ARG A 33 6.36 -5.79 -3.45
CA ARG A 33 5.51 -4.63 -3.70
C ARG A 33 4.14 -5.09 -4.14
N ILE A 34 3.12 -4.52 -3.54
CA ILE A 34 1.73 -4.78 -3.91
C ILE A 34 1.00 -3.46 -4.13
N TRP A 35 0.08 -3.46 -5.08
CA TRP A 35 -0.86 -2.37 -5.26
C TRP A 35 -2.06 -2.67 -4.39
N VAL A 36 -2.53 -1.65 -3.70
CA VAL A 36 -3.60 -1.76 -2.72
C VAL A 36 -4.54 -0.61 -2.91
N LEU A 37 -5.83 -0.89 -2.76
CA LEU A 37 -6.85 0.13 -2.97
C LEU A 37 -6.85 1.09 -1.79
N LYS A 38 -7.12 2.36 -2.07
CA LYS A 38 -7.03 3.45 -1.07
C LYS A 38 -7.84 3.17 0.21
N TYR A 39 -8.96 2.45 0.08
CA TYR A 39 -9.85 2.12 1.19
C TYR A 39 -9.40 0.91 2.03
N GLU A 40 -8.52 0.06 1.52
CA GLU A 40 -7.98 -1.09 2.25
C GLU A 40 -6.86 -0.69 3.23
N ILE A 41 -6.30 0.51 3.06
CA ILE A 41 -5.26 1.04 3.91
C ILE A 41 -5.87 2.01 4.93
N LYS A 42 -5.95 1.60 6.20
CA LYS A 42 -6.16 2.55 7.30
C LYS A 42 -4.84 3.27 7.60
N TYR A 43 -4.62 4.40 6.95
CA TYR A 43 -3.54 5.31 7.31
C TYR A 43 -3.87 5.98 8.66
N LYS A 44 -3.33 5.47 9.76
CA LYS A 44 -3.30 6.24 11.02
C LYS A 44 -2.25 7.34 10.86
N LYS A 45 -2.73 8.54 10.52
CA LYS A 45 -1.93 9.77 10.59
C LYS A 45 -1.56 9.96 12.08
N ARG A 46 -0.29 9.75 12.40
CA ARG A 46 0.26 9.99 13.74
C ARG A 46 0.41 11.49 13.96
#